data_AF-A0A330M0B2-F1
#
_entry.id   AF-A0A330M0B2-F1
#
_cell.length_a   1.000
_cell.length_b   1.000
_cell.length_c   1.000
_cell.angle_alpha   90.00
_cell.angle_beta   90.00
_cell.angle_gamma   90.00
#
_symmetry.space_group_name_H-M   'P 1'
#
loop_
_entity.id
_entity.type
_entity.pdbx_description
1 polymer ?
#
loop_
_entity_poly.entity_id
_entity_poly.type
_entity_poly.pdbx_seq_one_letter_code
_entity_poly.pdbx_strand_id
1 'polypeptide(L)'
;MNKAITAALISALVCPGTGHFYLKKYNIGTLISAVSLGGLVYLLYQAVERAQEISEQILSGAVPLDFNLIYQMITEQPSGAKAVYVSIATWAFIIGWLVGVIDAYRLGQALDKSLDKSLDKADKR
;
A
#
# COMPACT_ATOMS: atom_id res chain seq x y z
N MET A 1 -15.08 -13.64 16.52
CA MET A 1 -14.86 -12.25 16.07
C MET A 1 -15.51 -12.07 14.72
N ASN A 2 -16.11 -10.90 14.46
CA ASN A 2 -16.67 -10.56 13.16
C ASN A 2 -15.56 -10.62 12.09
N LYS A 3 -15.75 -11.44 11.05
CA LYS A 3 -14.72 -11.66 10.02
C LYS A 3 -14.52 -10.41 9.18
N ALA A 4 -15.55 -9.58 9.00
CA ALA A 4 -15.44 -8.29 8.32
C ALA A 4 -14.47 -7.34 9.02
N ILE A 5 -14.61 -7.15 10.34
CA ILE A 5 -13.74 -6.27 11.12
C ILE A 5 -12.31 -6.82 11.13
N THR A 6 -12.16 -8.13 11.31
CA THR A 6 -10.84 -8.77 11.34
C THR A 6 -10.13 -8.62 9.99
N ALA A 7 -10.82 -8.87 8.88
CA ALA A 7 -10.26 -8.72 7.53
C ALA A 7 -9.87 -7.27 7.21
N ALA A 8 -10.73 -6.31 7.60
CA ALA A 8 -10.46 -4.89 7.41
C ALA A 8 -9.23 -4.43 8.20
N LEU A 9 -9.12 -4.80 9.48
CA LEU A 9 -7.99 -4.44 10.33
C LEU A 9 -6.67 -5.03 9.82
N ILE A 10 -6.68 -6.30 9.41
CA ILE A 10 -5.48 -6.94 8.84
C ILE A 10 -5.06 -6.21 7.56
N SER A 11 -6.00 -5.91 6.65
CA SER A 11 -5.68 -5.16 5.42
C SER A 11 -5.23 -3.72 5.68
N ALA A 12 -5.71 -3.08 6.75
CA ALA A 12 -5.38 -1.69 7.07
C ALA A 12 -4.01 -1.56 7.77
N LEU A 13 -3.70 -2.48 8.69
CA LEU A 13 -2.54 -2.36 9.57
C LEU A 13 -1.32 -3.15 9.10
N VAL A 14 -1.51 -4.25 8.36
CA VAL A 14 -0.39 -5.11 7.96
C VAL A 14 0.10 -4.76 6.56
N CYS A 15 -0.76 -4.92 5.56
CA CYS A 15 -0.42 -4.69 4.16
C CYS A 15 -1.71 -4.67 3.30
N PRO A 16 -1.77 -3.83 2.25
CA PRO A 16 -2.91 -3.81 1.33
C PRO A 16 -3.25 -5.21 0.78
N GLY A 17 -4.51 -5.61 0.88
CA GLY A 17 -5.01 -6.89 0.34
C GLY A 17 -4.85 -8.10 1.26
N THR A 18 -4.13 -7.99 2.40
CA THR A 18 -3.95 -9.11 3.36
C THR A 18 -5.26 -9.61 3.98
N GLY A 19 -6.26 -8.72 4.11
CA GLY A 19 -7.61 -9.11 4.54
C GLY A 19 -8.27 -10.14 3.62
N HIS A 20 -7.98 -10.10 2.32
CA HIS A 20 -8.48 -11.08 1.36
C HIS A 20 -7.85 -12.45 1.54
N PHE A 21 -6.57 -12.52 1.95
CA PHE A 21 -5.91 -13.79 2.27
C PHE A 21 -6.56 -14.44 3.50
N TYR A 22 -6.91 -13.65 4.52
CA TYR A 22 -7.68 -14.13 5.67
C TYR A 22 -9.05 -14.70 5.26
N LEU A 23 -9.71 -14.08 4.27
CA LEU A 23 -10.98 -14.53 3.72
C LEU A 23 -10.86 -15.63 2.64
N LYS A 24 -9.64 -16.17 2.41
CA LYS A 24 -9.33 -17.17 1.36
C LYS A 24 -9.66 -16.71 -0.07
N LYS A 25 -9.66 -15.40 -0.30
CA LYS A 25 -9.86 -14.75 -1.62
C LYS A 25 -8.51 -14.37 -2.24
N TYR A 26 -7.68 -15.38 -2.48
CA TYR A 26 -6.27 -15.20 -2.89
C TYR A 26 -6.10 -14.42 -4.19
N ASN A 27 -6.94 -14.62 -5.20
CA ASN A 27 -6.80 -13.96 -6.49
C ASN A 27 -6.95 -12.43 -6.36
N ILE A 28 -7.99 -11.98 -5.66
CA ILE A 28 -8.27 -10.55 -5.45
C ILE A 28 -7.22 -9.96 -4.50
N GLY A 29 -6.88 -10.68 -3.42
CA GLY A 29 -5.83 -10.26 -2.50
C GLY A 29 -4.50 -10.04 -3.20
N THR A 30 -4.08 -11.00 -4.04
CA THR A 30 -2.83 -10.91 -4.80
C THR A 30 -2.85 -9.74 -5.77
N LEU A 31 -3.96 -9.50 -6.48
CA LEU A 31 -4.07 -8.36 -7.41
C LEU A 31 -3.93 -7.02 -6.68
N ILE A 32 -4.66 -6.83 -5.58
CA ILE A 32 -4.63 -5.59 -4.79
C ILE A 32 -3.24 -5.40 -4.17
N SER A 33 -2.68 -6.44 -3.56
CA SER A 33 -1.33 -6.40 -2.99
C SER A 33 -0.29 -6.10 -4.06
N ALA A 34 -0.36 -6.73 -5.24
CA ALA A 34 0.62 -6.50 -6.31
C ALA A 34 0.58 -5.07 -6.84
N VAL A 35 -0.60 -4.48 -7.03
CA VAL A 35 -0.73 -3.09 -7.50
C VAL A 35 -0.18 -2.12 -6.46
N SER A 36 -0.60 -2.25 -5.19
CA SER A 36 -0.13 -1.36 -4.13
C SER A 36 1.37 -1.53 -3.88
N LEU A 37 1.85 -2.76 -3.74
CA LEU A 37 3.27 -3.02 -3.51
C LEU A 37 4.13 -2.64 -4.72
N GLY A 38 3.62 -2.77 -5.95
CA GLY A 38 4.30 -2.27 -7.14
C GLY A 38 4.53 -0.75 -7.08
N GLY A 39 3.49 0.01 -6.68
CA GLY A 39 3.61 1.45 -6.44
C GLY A 39 4.64 1.77 -5.34
N LEU A 40 4.61 1.03 -4.23
CA LEU A 40 5.56 1.20 -3.13
C LEU A 40 7.01 0.90 -3.56
N VAL A 41 7.23 -0.20 -4.29
CA VAL A 41 8.56 -0.57 -4.81
C VAL A 41 9.10 0.52 -5.72
N TYR A 42 8.27 1.09 -6.60
CA TYR A 42 8.66 2.21 -7.44
C TYR A 42 9.06 3.45 -6.62
N LEU A 43 8.30 3.79 -5.58
CA LEU A 43 8.62 4.92 -4.70
C LEU A 43 9.94 4.70 -3.95
N LEU A 44 10.19 3.49 -3.45
CA LEU A 44 11.45 3.13 -2.81
C LEU A 44 12.63 3.21 -3.78
N TYR A 45 12.44 2.73 -5.01
CA TYR A 45 13.45 2.83 -6.06
C TYR A 45 13.84 4.29 -6.32
N GLN A 46 12.85 5.17 -6.49
CA GLN A 46 13.08 6.60 -6.70
C GLN A 46 13.77 7.27 -5.51
N ALA A 47 13.44 6.87 -4.28
CA ALA A 47 14.10 7.38 -3.08
C ALA A 47 15.58 6.97 -3.00
N VAL A 48 15.88 5.72 -3.34
CA VAL A 48 17.27 5.21 -3.39
C VAL A 48 18.06 5.88 -4.51
N GLU A 49 17.48 6.01 -5.71
CA GLU A 49 18.10 6.71 -6.85
C GLU A 49 18.48 8.15 -6.47
N ARG A 50 17.56 8.90 -5.86
CA ARG A 50 17.84 10.28 -5.39
C ARG A 50 18.92 10.32 -4.31
N ALA A 51 18.93 9.37 -3.38
CA ALA A 51 19.96 9.31 -2.34
C ALA A 51 21.35 9.03 -2.94
N GLN A 52 21.43 8.18 -3.97
CA GLN A 52 22.67 7.91 -4.70
C GLN A 52 23.15 9.13 -5.49
N GLU A 53 22.27 9.82 -6.22
CA GLU A 53 22.58 11.05 -6.95
C GLU A 53 23.15 12.13 -6.01
N ILE A 54 22.56 12.33 -4.83
CA ILE A 54 23.05 13.28 -3.82
C ILE A 54 24.41 12.83 -3.27
N SER A 55 24.57 11.53 -2.98
CA SER A 55 25.85 11.00 -2.48
C SER A 55 26.99 11.21 -3.48
N GLU A 56 26.74 11.03 -4.77
CA GLU A 56 27.75 11.23 -5.82
C GLU A 56 28.14 12.72 -5.96
N GLN A 57 27.17 13.62 -5.82
CA GLN A 57 27.43 15.08 -5.82
C GLN A 57 28.28 15.52 -4.63
N ILE A 58 28.09 14.91 -3.46
CA ILE A 58 28.94 15.15 -2.28
C ILE A 58 30.36 14.64 -2.53
N LEU A 59 30.50 13.41 -3.04
CA LEU A 59 31.81 12.78 -3.26
C LEU A 59 32.63 13.46 -4.37
N SER A 60 31.97 14.00 -5.40
CA SER A 60 32.61 14.75 -6.48
C SER A 60 33.01 16.18 -6.08
N GLY A 61 32.60 16.65 -4.89
CA GLY A 61 32.82 18.02 -4.43
C GLY A 61 31.90 19.05 -5.08
N ALA A 62 30.92 18.63 -5.87
CA ALA A 62 29.90 19.51 -6.46
C ALA A 62 28.96 20.09 -5.39
N VAL A 63 28.72 19.33 -4.32
CA VAL A 63 27.90 19.72 -3.17
C VAL A 63 28.75 19.68 -1.90
N PRO A 64 28.83 20.77 -1.11
CA PRO A 64 29.48 20.74 0.19
C PRO A 64 28.70 19.84 1.16
N LEU A 65 29.43 19.21 2.08
CA LEU A 65 28.84 18.42 3.18
C LEU A 65 28.19 19.35 4.23
N ASP A 66 27.12 20.02 3.84
CA ASP A 66 26.33 20.93 4.66
C ASP A 66 24.91 20.37 4.85
N PHE A 67 24.46 20.31 6.10
CA PHE A 67 23.17 19.72 6.44
C PHE A 67 21.98 20.48 5.82
N ASN A 68 22.00 21.81 5.83
CA ASN A 68 20.87 22.59 5.33
C ASN A 68 20.70 22.41 3.82
N LEU A 69 21.80 22.41 3.08
CA LEU A 69 21.81 22.20 1.65
C LEU A 69 21.34 20.77 1.30
N ILE A 70 21.89 19.76 1.96
CA ILE A 70 21.51 18.35 1.75
C ILE A 70 20.03 18.14 2.08
N TYR A 71 19.55 18.70 3.20
CA TYR A 71 18.15 18.59 3.58
C TYR A 71 17.21 19.22 2.53
N GLN A 72 17.58 20.38 1.98
CA GLN A 72 16.84 20.97 0.85
C GLN A 72 16.83 20.05 -0.36
N MET A 73 17.98 19.49 -0.76
CA MET A 73 18.04 18.57 -1.91
C MET A 73 17.24 17.28 -1.67
N ILE A 74 17.15 16.78 -0.44
CA ILE A 74 16.33 15.59 -0.12
C ILE A 74 14.85 15.92 -0.19
N THR A 75 14.43 17.07 0.31
CA THR A 75 13.02 17.47 0.42
C THR A 75 12.46 18.14 -0.83
N GLU A 76 13.33 18.57 -1.73
CA GLU A 76 12.94 19.12 -3.01
C GLU A 76 12.15 18.07 -3.82
N GLN A 77 10.98 18.49 -4.31
CA GLN A 77 10.14 17.59 -5.08
C GLN A 77 10.81 17.23 -6.41
N PRO A 78 10.65 15.98 -6.88
CA PRO A 78 11.07 15.62 -8.23
C PRO A 78 10.42 16.57 -9.23
N SER A 79 11.16 17.00 -10.25
CA SER A 79 10.66 17.89 -11.31
C SER A 79 10.40 17.11 -12.61
N GLY A 80 9.64 17.73 -13.52
CA GLY A 80 9.34 17.18 -14.84
C GLY A 80 8.59 15.83 -14.80
N ALA A 81 8.99 14.89 -15.66
CA ALA A 81 8.31 13.60 -15.79
C ALA A 81 8.41 12.74 -14.52
N LYS A 82 9.54 12.76 -13.80
CA LYS A 82 9.73 12.03 -12.53
C LYS A 82 8.65 12.44 -11.50
N ALA A 83 8.29 13.74 -11.44
CA ALA A 83 7.23 14.26 -10.57
C ALA A 83 5.89 13.59 -10.81
N VAL A 84 5.52 13.45 -12.08
CA VAL A 84 4.25 12.85 -12.50
C VAL A 84 4.20 11.38 -12.13
N TYR A 85 5.25 10.62 -12.43
CA TYR A 85 5.28 9.18 -12.10
C TYR A 85 5.28 8.91 -10.60
N VAL A 86 6.04 9.69 -9.81
CA VAL A 86 6.02 9.58 -8.34
C VAL A 86 4.63 9.91 -7.80
N SER A 87 3.96 10.92 -8.34
CA SER A 87 2.59 11.28 -7.95
C SER A 87 1.59 10.16 -8.28
N ILE A 88 1.67 9.59 -9.48
CA ILE A 88 0.82 8.46 -9.90
C ILE A 88 1.06 7.25 -9.01
N ALA A 89 2.32 6.88 -8.76
CA ALA A 89 2.65 5.75 -7.89
C ALA A 89 2.15 5.95 -6.46
N THR A 90 2.26 7.17 -5.93
CA THR A 90 1.75 7.55 -4.61
C THR A 90 0.23 7.39 -4.54
N TRP A 91 -0.50 7.93 -5.52
CA TRP A 91 -1.96 7.81 -5.55
C TRP A 91 -2.41 6.36 -5.79
N ALA A 92 -1.75 5.63 -6.68
CA ALA A 92 -2.04 4.21 -6.92
C ALA A 92 -1.83 3.38 -5.66
N PHE A 93 -0.77 3.65 -4.90
CA PHE A 93 -0.51 3.01 -3.62
C PHE A 93 -1.61 3.31 -2.59
N ILE A 94 -1.91 4.60 -2.36
CA ILE A 94 -2.91 5.04 -1.36
C ILE A 94 -4.30 4.53 -1.73
N ILE A 95 -4.75 4.76 -2.97
CA ILE A 95 -6.08 4.35 -3.42
C ILE A 95 -6.19 2.83 -3.43
N GLY A 96 -5.20 2.11 -3.96
CA GLY A 96 -5.18 0.65 -3.95
C GLY A 96 -5.26 0.08 -2.53
N TRP A 97 -4.59 0.71 -1.58
CA TRP A 97 -4.63 0.29 -0.18
C TRP A 97 -5.99 0.53 0.44
N LEU A 98 -6.56 1.75 0.31
CA LEU A 98 -7.89 2.06 0.84
C LEU A 98 -8.97 1.17 0.22
N VAL A 99 -8.91 0.93 -1.09
CA VAL A 99 -9.80 -0.01 -1.79
C VAL A 99 -9.65 -1.42 -1.21
N GLY A 100 -8.42 -1.88 -0.95
CA GLY A 100 -8.17 -3.16 -0.29
C GLY A 100 -8.85 -3.29 1.07
N VAL A 101 -8.79 -2.26 1.90
CA VAL A 101 -9.44 -2.23 3.23
C VAL A 101 -10.96 -2.31 3.09
N ILE A 102 -11.54 -1.46 2.24
CA ILE A 102 -12.99 -1.39 2.03
C ILE A 102 -13.51 -2.70 1.44
N ASP A 103 -12.80 -3.27 0.46
CA ASP A 103 -13.22 -4.51 -0.19
C ASP A 103 -13.11 -5.72 0.74
N ALA A 104 -12.04 -5.81 1.55
CA ALA A 104 -11.89 -6.83 2.58
C ALA A 104 -13.03 -6.78 3.61
N TYR A 105 -13.44 -5.57 4.02
CA TYR A 105 -14.59 -5.38 4.91
C TYR A 105 -15.89 -5.88 4.25
N ARG A 106 -16.16 -5.48 3.00
CA ARG A 106 -17.38 -5.88 2.26
C ARG A 106 -17.46 -7.40 2.09
N LEU A 107 -16.35 -8.04 1.70
CA LEU A 107 -16.25 -9.49 1.55
C LEU A 107 -16.45 -10.23 2.87
N GLY A 108 -15.85 -9.74 3.95
CA GLY A 108 -16.02 -10.32 5.27
C GLY A 108 -17.46 -10.18 5.78
N GLN A 109 -18.13 -9.05 5.52
CA GLN A 109 -19.53 -8.85 5.89
C GLN A 109 -20.46 -9.80 5.13
N ALA A 110 -20.20 -10.03 3.84
CA ALA A 110 -20.96 -10.98 3.05
C ALA A 110 -20.81 -12.43 3.58
N LEU A 111 -19.61 -12.78 4.05
CA LEU A 111 -19.32 -14.09 4.65
C LEU A 111 -19.98 -14.27 6.02
N ASP A 112 -19.97 -13.26 6.87
CA ASP A 112 -20.65 -13.32 8.17
C ASP A 112 -22.17 -13.51 7.99
N LYS A 113 -22.78 -12.76 7.05
CA LYS A 113 -24.22 -12.90 6.73
C LYS A 113 -24.60 -14.29 6.19
N SER A 114 -23.72 -14.94 5.42
CA SER A 114 -24.01 -16.27 4.89
C SER A 114 -23.89 -17.35 5.96
N LEU A 115 -22.93 -17.19 6.88
CA LEU A 115 -22.75 -18.07 8.03
C LEU A 115 -23.97 -18.02 8.96
N ASP A 116 -24.45 -16.83 9.33
CA ASP A 116 -25.63 -16.67 10.19
C ASP A 116 -26.88 -17.36 9.61
N LYS A 117 -27.13 -17.18 8.31
CA LYS A 117 -28.24 -17.85 7.61
C LYS A 117 -28.12 -19.38 7.60
N SER A 118 -26.91 -19.91 7.56
CA SER A 118 -26.68 -21.36 7.57
C SER A 118 -26.94 -21.97 8.95
N LEU A 119 -26.60 -21.23 10.01
CA LEU A 119 -26.85 -21.63 11.40
C LEU A 119 -28.35 -21.62 11.72
N ASP A 120 -29.08 -20.57 11.33
CA ASP A 120 -30.54 -20.50 11.50
C ASP A 120 -31.28 -21.64 10.77
N LYS A 121 -30.78 -22.06 9.60
CA LYS A 121 -31.35 -23.22 8.88
C LYS A 121 -31.03 -24.56 9.54
N ALA A 122 -29.90 -24.68 10.25
CA ALA A 122 -29.51 -25.90 10.93
C ALA A 122 -30.31 -26.08 12.24
N ASP A 123 -30.58 -24.99 12.95
CA ASP A 123 -31.37 -24.99 14.20
C ASP A 123 -32.85 -25.32 13.95
N LYS A 124 -33.36 -24.99 12.76
CA LYS A 124 -34.76 -25.28 12.33
C LYS A 124 -34.98 -26.70 11.81
N ARG A 125 -33.97 -27.56 11.77
CA ARG A 125 -34.06 -28.96 11.31
C ARG A 125 -34.01 -29.92 12.49
#